data_AF-A0A8I1PWJ7-F1
#
_entry.id   AF-A0A8I1PWJ7-F1
#
_cell.length_a   1.000
_cell.length_b   1.000
_cell.length_c   1.000
_cell.angle_alpha   90.00
_cell.angle_beta   90.00
_cell.angle_gamma   90.00
#
_symmetry.space_group_name_H-M   'P 1'
#
loop_
_entity.id
_entity.type
_entity.pdbx_description
1 polymer ?
#
loop_
_entity_poly.entity_id
_entity_poly.type
_entity_poly.pdbx_seq_one_letter_code
_entity_poly.pdbx_strand_id
1 'polypeptide(L)'
;MTVQDDHLLFRWCGNEPLTGSRIDISYALIRGTIRDDHTAAEGTGPFSLTRGDEFSNSTPPPNVIYTASETIPFSSPKTLVFVSIGPDAKTFDFSASYEVLDRFAKLREGYWMDPTGKLSRTACATN
;
A
#
# COMPACT_ATOMS: atom_id res chain seq x y z
N MET A 1 0.06 -5.55 -3.70
CA MET A 1 1.28 -4.79 -3.36
C MET A 1 2.52 -5.53 -3.85
N THR A 2 3.50 -4.83 -4.40
CA THR A 2 4.84 -5.34 -4.72
C THR A 2 5.89 -4.28 -4.35
N VAL A 3 7.18 -4.57 -4.56
CA VAL A 3 8.27 -3.60 -4.42
C VAL A 3 8.86 -3.35 -5.80
N GLN A 4 8.86 -2.10 -6.24
CA GLN A 4 9.46 -1.67 -7.49
C GLN A 4 10.28 -0.40 -7.24
N ASP A 5 11.53 -0.38 -7.69
CA ASP A 5 12.44 0.77 -7.55
C ASP A 5 12.53 1.30 -6.11
N ASP A 6 12.57 0.38 -5.13
CA ASP A 6 12.55 0.69 -3.69
C ASP A 6 11.33 1.50 -3.21
N HIS A 7 10.21 1.37 -3.91
CA HIS A 7 8.90 1.85 -3.50
C HIS A 7 7.90 0.71 -3.37
N LEU A 8 6.94 0.85 -2.47
CA LEU A 8 5.78 -0.02 -2.45
C LEU A 8 4.84 0.39 -3.56
N LEU A 9 4.60 -0.53 -4.49
CA LEU A 9 3.62 -0.35 -5.55
C LEU A 9 2.33 -1.10 -5.19
N PHE A 10 1.22 -0.40 -5.28
CA PHE A 10 -0.12 -0.92 -5.09
C PHE A 10 -0.85 -0.92 -6.42
N ARG A 11 -1.73 -1.91 -6.61
CA ARG A 11 -2.62 -1.99 -7.76
C ARG A 11 -4.04 -2.21 -7.27
N TRP A 12 -4.98 -1.42 -7.75
CA TRP A 12 -6.39 -1.63 -7.45
C TRP A 12 -6.91 -2.86 -8.21
N CYS A 13 -7.48 -3.82 -7.47
CA CYS A 13 -7.99 -5.08 -8.03
C CYS A 13 -9.52 -5.21 -7.89
N GLY A 14 -10.20 -4.22 -7.30
CA GLY A 14 -11.66 -4.23 -7.18
C GLY A 14 -12.34 -4.07 -8.54
N ASN A 15 -13.48 -4.74 -8.73
CA ASN A 15 -14.25 -4.63 -9.97
C ASN A 15 -14.99 -3.30 -10.06
N GLU A 16 -15.45 -2.77 -8.92
CA GLU A 16 -16.07 -1.45 -8.84
C GLU A 16 -14.99 -0.36 -8.71
N PRO A 17 -15.19 0.81 -9.31
CA PRO A 17 -14.34 1.96 -9.07
C PRO A 17 -14.36 2.36 -7.59
N LEU A 18 -13.19 2.63 -7.02
CA LEU A 18 -13.06 3.20 -5.68
C LEU A 18 -12.79 4.70 -5.80
N THR A 19 -13.73 5.50 -5.32
CA THR A 19 -13.58 6.95 -5.26
C THR A 19 -13.16 7.39 -3.86
N GLY A 20 -12.33 8.41 -3.77
CA GLY A 20 -11.92 9.00 -2.49
C GLY A 20 -11.38 10.40 -2.65
N SER A 21 -11.12 11.05 -1.52
CA SER A 21 -10.41 12.33 -1.46
C SER A 21 -9.22 12.34 -0.49
N ARG A 22 -9.02 11.22 0.22
CA ARG A 22 -7.91 10.97 1.13
C ARG A 22 -7.35 9.58 0.85
N ILE A 23 -6.02 9.49 0.87
CA ILE A 23 -5.29 8.22 0.88
C ILE A 23 -4.19 8.28 1.93
N ASP A 24 -4.01 7.19 2.66
CA ASP A 24 -2.98 6.99 3.67
C ASP A 24 -2.26 5.67 3.39
N ILE A 25 -0.93 5.72 3.36
CA ILE A 25 -0.06 4.55 3.33
C ILE A 25 0.80 4.64 4.59
N SER A 26 0.60 3.70 5.50
CA SER A 26 1.37 3.61 6.74
C SER A 26 1.99 2.23 6.87
N TYR A 27 2.98 2.10 7.74
CA TYR A 27 3.62 0.83 8.02
C TYR A 27 4.02 0.74 9.49
N ALA A 28 4.06 -0.49 10.00
CA ALA A 28 4.55 -0.78 11.33
C ALA A 28 5.74 -1.73 11.26
N LEU A 29 6.84 -1.36 11.91
CA LEU A 29 7.98 -2.23 12.11
C LEU A 29 7.83 -2.95 13.46
N ILE A 30 8.00 -4.27 13.45
CA ILE A 30 7.87 -5.09 14.66
C ILE A 30 9.25 -5.61 15.06
N ARG A 31 9.72 -5.17 16.23
CA ARG A 31 11.03 -5.55 16.80
C ARG A 31 10.80 -6.19 18.17
N GLY A 32 10.69 -7.52 18.19
CA GLY A 32 10.28 -8.25 19.39
C GLY A 32 8.85 -7.92 19.77
N THR A 33 8.64 -7.30 20.95
CA THR A 33 7.32 -6.85 21.44
C THR A 33 7.02 -5.39 21.11
N ILE A 34 7.97 -4.64 20.56
CA ILE A 34 7.80 -3.23 20.19
C ILE A 34 7.22 -3.14 18.79
N ARG A 35 6.20 -2.28 18.64
CA ARG A 35 5.61 -1.89 17.37
C ARG A 35 5.88 -0.39 17.18
N ASP A 36 6.62 -0.07 16.13
CA ASP A 36 6.91 1.32 15.72
C ASP A 36 6.10 1.62 14.46
N ASP A 37 5.10 2.50 14.59
CA ASP A 37 4.21 2.92 13.50
C ASP A 37 4.75 4.17 12.80
N HIS A 38 4.64 4.19 11.47
CA HIS A 38 5.18 5.23 10.60
C HIS A 38 4.21 5.55 9.47
N THR A 39 4.21 6.81 9.03
CA THR A 39 3.49 7.25 7.84
C THR A 39 4.43 7.19 6.64
N ALA A 40 4.16 6.31 5.66
CA ALA A 40 4.93 6.25 4.43
C ALA A 40 4.43 7.25 3.37
N ALA A 41 3.13 7.52 3.30
CA ALA A 41 2.59 8.60 2.48
C ALA A 41 1.20 9.02 2.95
N GLU A 42 0.90 10.31 2.81
CA GLU A 42 -0.43 10.85 3.03
C GLU A 42 -0.80 11.77 1.88
N GLY A 43 -1.98 11.56 1.29
CA GLY A 43 -2.43 12.30 0.13
C GLY A 43 -3.83 12.84 0.24
N THR A 44 -4.04 14.05 -0.28
CA THR A 44 -5.36 14.68 -0.33
C THR A 44 -5.65 15.20 -1.75
N GLY A 45 -6.90 15.07 -2.18
CA GLY A 45 -7.38 15.47 -3.50
C GLY A 45 -8.36 14.44 -4.06
N PRO A 46 -9.33 14.81 -4.90
CA PRO A 46 -10.32 13.87 -5.42
C PRO A 46 -9.69 12.89 -6.41
N PHE A 47 -9.97 11.60 -6.28
CA PHE A 47 -9.51 10.58 -7.21
C PHE A 47 -10.52 9.44 -7.39
N SER A 48 -10.29 8.65 -8.44
CA SER A 48 -10.99 7.41 -8.73
C SER A 48 -9.97 6.36 -9.14
N LEU A 49 -10.02 5.18 -8.54
CA LEU A 49 -9.21 4.02 -8.90
C LEU A 49 -10.10 2.99 -9.60
N THR A 50 -9.69 2.58 -10.78
CA THR A 50 -10.29 1.52 -11.59
C THR A 50 -9.37 0.31 -11.63
N ARG A 51 -9.92 -0.86 -11.97
CA ARG A 51 -9.16 -2.12 -11.91
C ARG A 51 -7.91 -2.02 -12.78
N GLY A 52 -6.76 -2.22 -12.16
CA GLY A 52 -5.46 -2.12 -12.83
C GLY A 52 -4.71 -0.82 -12.54
N ASP A 53 -5.37 0.21 -12.01
CA ASP A 53 -4.71 1.46 -11.65
C ASP A 53 -3.68 1.23 -10.54
N GLU A 54 -2.56 1.94 -10.65
CA GLU A 54 -1.42 1.80 -9.76
C GLU A 54 -1.06 3.12 -9.08
N PHE A 55 -0.56 3.00 -7.86
CA PHE A 55 -0.02 4.11 -7.08
C PHE A 55 1.02 3.56 -6.09
N SER A 56 1.88 4.41 -5.55
CA SER A 56 2.93 4.01 -4.63
C SER A 56 3.05 4.98 -3.45
N ASN A 57 3.91 4.68 -2.48
CA ASN A 57 4.24 5.63 -1.41
C ASN A 57 5.06 6.85 -1.88
N SER A 58 5.44 6.92 -3.16
CA SER A 58 6.15 8.06 -3.76
C SER A 58 5.42 8.68 -4.94
N THR A 59 4.47 7.97 -5.53
CA THR A 59 3.67 8.41 -6.68
C THR A 59 2.20 8.28 -6.34
N PRO A 60 1.49 9.40 -6.08
CA PRO A 60 0.09 9.38 -5.71
C PRO A 60 -0.83 8.93 -6.86
N PRO A 61 -2.08 8.53 -6.56
CA PRO A 61 -3.14 8.48 -7.55
C PRO A 61 -3.30 9.82 -8.30
N PRO A 62 -3.86 9.83 -9.53
CA PRO A 62 -4.12 11.07 -10.25
C PRO A 62 -4.93 12.08 -9.42
N ASN A 63 -4.56 13.36 -9.50
CA ASN A 63 -5.17 14.49 -8.78
C ASN A 63 -5.05 14.46 -7.24
N VAL A 64 -4.25 13.55 -6.68
CA VAL A 64 -3.87 13.55 -5.26
C VAL A 64 -2.51 14.22 -5.10
N ILE A 65 -2.38 15.05 -4.06
CA ILE A 65 -1.11 15.66 -3.67
C ILE A 65 -0.65 15.01 -2.37
N TYR A 66 0.55 14.44 -2.37
CA TYR A 66 1.16 13.92 -1.14
C TYR A 66 1.73 15.04 -0.28
N THR A 67 1.33 15.05 1.00
CA THR A 67 1.84 15.97 2.02
C THR A 67 2.99 15.37 2.83
N ALA A 68 3.13 14.05 2.80
CA ALA A 68 4.26 13.30 3.35
C ALA A 68 4.59 12.13 2.41
N SER A 69 5.88 11.81 2.28
CA SER A 69 6.38 10.62 1.60
C SER A 69 7.70 10.18 2.24
N GLU A 70 7.77 8.94 2.68
CA GLU A 70 8.95 8.33 3.28
C GLU A 70 9.33 7.01 2.59
N THR A 71 10.62 6.69 2.63
CA THR A 71 11.13 5.39 2.18
C THR A 71 10.89 4.35 3.27
N ILE A 72 10.38 3.18 2.88
CA ILE A 72 10.10 2.09 3.80
C ILE A 72 11.34 1.19 3.91
N PRO A 73 11.81 0.87 5.13
CA PRO A 73 12.97 0.00 5.30
C PRO A 73 12.61 -1.46 5.02
N PHE A 74 12.92 -1.92 3.81
CA PHE A 74 12.66 -3.31 3.36
C PHE A 74 13.59 -4.37 3.95
N SER A 75 14.52 -3.97 4.83
CA SER A 75 15.40 -4.88 5.57
C SER A 75 14.78 -5.41 6.86
N SER A 76 13.62 -4.91 7.28
CA SER A 76 12.95 -5.37 8.50
C SER A 76 12.31 -6.75 8.29
N PRO A 77 12.56 -7.73 9.19
CA PRO A 77 12.03 -9.09 9.05
C PRO A 77 10.51 -9.15 9.24
N LYS A 78 9.94 -8.22 9.98
CA LYS A 78 8.50 -8.14 10.23
C LYS A 78 8.00 -6.71 10.03
N THR A 79 7.25 -6.52 8.95
CA THR A 79 6.63 -5.24 8.60
C THR A 79 5.15 -5.47 8.30
N LEU A 80 4.29 -4.63 8.88
CA LEU A 80 2.89 -4.51 8.46
C LEU A 80 2.77 -3.28 7.59
N VAL A 81 2.10 -3.38 6.45
CA VAL A 81 1.79 -2.22 5.59
C VAL A 81 0.28 -2.04 5.57
N PHE A 82 -0.17 -0.81 5.66
CA PHE A 82 -1.57 -0.43 5.62
C PHE A 82 -1.80 0.56 4.49
N VAL A 83 -2.92 0.39 3.79
CA VAL A 83 -3.41 1.37 2.81
C VAL A 83 -4.87 1.64 3.12
N SER A 84 -5.19 2.90 3.37
CA SER A 84 -6.54 3.35 3.71
C SER A 84 -6.97 4.45 2.75
N ILE A 85 -8.20 4.36 2.27
CA ILE A 85 -8.81 5.29 1.30
C ILE A 85 -10.19 5.69 1.80
N GLY A 86 -10.54 6.96 1.70
CA GLY A 86 -11.86 7.46 2.05
C GLY A 86 -12.05 8.94 1.71
N PRO A 87 -13.16 9.54 2.17
CA PRO A 87 -13.44 10.96 1.94
C PRO A 87 -12.54 11.89 2.76
N ASP A 88 -12.10 11.48 3.96
CA ASP A 88 -11.31 12.33 4.86
C ASP A 88 -10.41 11.50 5.80
N ALA A 89 -9.66 12.18 6.68
CA ALA A 89 -8.72 11.52 7.60
C ALA A 89 -9.39 10.77 8.77
N LYS A 90 -10.70 10.90 8.96
CA LYS A 90 -11.47 10.26 10.03
C LYS A 90 -12.34 9.12 9.52
N THR A 91 -12.64 9.12 8.22
CA THR A 91 -13.56 8.20 7.57
C THR A 91 -12.83 7.52 6.41
N PHE A 92 -12.59 6.22 6.56
CA PHE A 92 -12.02 5.39 5.50
C PHE A 92 -13.06 4.37 5.04
N ASP A 93 -13.39 4.42 3.75
CA ASP A 93 -14.34 3.51 3.11
C ASP A 93 -13.67 2.19 2.72
N PHE A 94 -12.35 2.22 2.50
CA PHE A 94 -11.54 1.07 2.16
C PHE A 94 -10.28 1.03 3.02
N SER A 95 -9.91 -0.17 3.46
CA SER A 95 -8.61 -0.41 4.10
C SER A 95 -8.09 -1.80 3.76
N ALA A 96 -6.81 -1.88 3.44
CA ALA A 96 -6.07 -3.12 3.23
C ALA A 96 -4.86 -3.16 4.16
N SER A 97 -4.52 -4.36 4.62
CA SER A 97 -3.30 -4.59 5.40
C SER A 97 -2.50 -5.74 4.77
N TYR A 98 -1.18 -5.66 4.87
CA TYR A 98 -0.25 -6.63 4.30
C TYR A 98 0.78 -7.01 5.37
N GLU A 99 0.80 -8.29 5.75
CA GLU A 99 1.83 -8.81 6.66
C GLU A 99 3.04 -9.32 5.87
N VAL A 100 4.11 -8.53 5.91
CA VAL A 100 5.37 -8.81 5.20
C VAL A 100 6.37 -9.44 6.17
N LEU A 101 6.28 -10.76 6.34
CA LEU A 101 7.25 -11.56 7.11
C LEU A 101 8.34 -12.09 6.20
N ASP A 102 9.53 -11.50 6.22
CA ASP A 102 10.69 -11.90 5.40
C ASP A 102 10.37 -12.04 3.88
N ARG A 103 9.36 -11.30 3.40
CA ARG A 103 8.80 -11.44 2.05
C ARG A 103 9.26 -10.36 1.07
N PHE A 104 9.94 -9.31 1.53
CA PHE A 104 10.38 -8.22 0.65
C PHE A 104 11.30 -8.68 -0.49
N ALA A 105 12.13 -9.71 -0.26
CA ALA A 105 12.95 -10.31 -1.31
C ALA A 105 12.09 -10.83 -2.47
N LYS A 106 11.03 -11.59 -2.19
CA LYS A 106 10.11 -12.08 -3.23
C LYS A 106 9.35 -10.96 -3.92
N LEU A 107 8.94 -9.92 -3.18
CA LEU A 107 8.26 -8.77 -3.77
C LEU A 107 9.17 -8.05 -4.78
N ARG A 108 10.46 -7.89 -4.46
CA ARG A 108 11.47 -7.33 -5.39
C ARG A 108 11.75 -8.22 -6.61
N GLU A 109 11.48 -9.52 -6.52
CA GLU A 109 11.54 -10.46 -7.65
C GLU A 109 10.30 -10.39 -8.57
N GLY A 110 9.43 -9.39 -8.37
CA GLY A 110 8.22 -9.17 -9.17
C GLY A 110 7.00 -9.97 -8.71
N TYR A 111 7.02 -10.55 -7.51
CA TYR A 111 5.81 -11.11 -6.94
C TYR A 111 4.91 -10.01 -6.38
N TRP A 112 3.62 -10.22 -6.54
CA TRP A 112 2.54 -9.43 -5.96
C TRP A 112 1.95 -10.16 -4.75
N MET A 113 1.76 -9.43 -3.67
CA MET A 113 1.04 -9.86 -2.47
C MET A 113 -0.36 -9.24 -2.45
N ASP A 114 -1.38 -10.06 -2.18
CA ASP A 114 -2.72 -9.58 -1.86
C ASP A 114 -2.90 -9.38 -0.34
N PRO A 115 -3.98 -8.72 0.13
CA PRO A 115 -4.19 -8.48 1.56
C PRO A 115 -4.34 -9.74 2.43
N THR A 116 -4.57 -10.91 1.82
CA THR A 116 -4.58 -12.20 2.55
C THR A 116 -3.17 -12.76 2.76
N GLY A 117 -2.16 -12.11 2.19
CA GLY A 117 -0.77 -12.53 2.22
C GLY A 117 -0.40 -13.53 1.12
N LYS A 118 -1.31 -13.85 0.19
CA LYS A 118 -1.00 -14.78 -0.92
C LYS A 118 -0.08 -14.09 -1.93
N LEU A 119 0.94 -14.82 -2.40
CA LEU A 119 1.89 -14.36 -3.41
C LEU A 119 1.53 -14.90 -4.80
N SER A 120 1.63 -14.05 -5.82
CA SER A 120 1.39 -14.39 -7.23
C SER A 120 2.39 -13.65 -8.13
N ARG A 121 2.70 -14.19 -9.31
CA ARG A 121 3.47 -13.46 -10.34
C ARG A 121 2.63 -12.43 -11.10
N THR A 122 1.32 -12.53 -11.02
CA THR A 122 0.39 -11.60 -11.68
C THR A 122 -0.40 -10.86 -10.62
N ALA A 123 -0.41 -9.52 -10.70
CA ALA A 123 -1.27 -8.70 -9.87
C ALA A 123 -2.74 -9.05 -10.12
N CYS A 124 -3.57 -9.01 -9.08
CA CYS A 124 -5.01 -9.31 -9.18
C CYS A 124 -5.34 -10.72 -9.72
N ALA A 125 -4.44 -11.70 -9.53
CA ALA A 125 -4.65 -13.09 -9.95
C ALA A 125 -5.71 -13.84 -9.14
N THR A 126 -6.17 -13.26 -8.03
CA THR A 126 -7.26 -13.75 -7.20
C THR A 126 -8.54 -12.97 -7.54
N ASN A 127 -9.49 -13.65 -8.19
CA ASN A 127 -10.93 -13.39 -8.11
C ASN A 127 -11.53 -14.55 -7.31
#